data_AF-A0A5K0Z6I2-F1
#
_entry.id   AF-A0A5K0Z6I2-F1
#
_cell.length_a   1.000
_cell.length_b   1.000
_cell.length_c   1.000
_cell.angle_alpha   90.00
_cell.angle_beta   90.00
_cell.angle_gamma   90.00
#
_symmetry.space_group_name_H-M   'P 1'
#
loop_
_entity.id
_entity.type
_entity.pdbx_description
1 polymer ?
#
loop_
_entity_poly.entity_id
_entity_poly.type
_entity_poly.pdbx_seq_one_letter_code
_entity_poly.pdbx_strand_id
1 'polypeptide(L)'
;TLSASSYPSQLKRSHGILAILGWGVLLPIGVIIARYCKKWDPLWYYLHAAIQCLGFTIGLATVIAGGVLYQKLKVNIPTHRGIGIFVFVLSVLQ
;
A
#
# COMPACT_ATOMS: atom_id res chain seq x y z
N THR A 1 31.53 14.22 -3.12
CA THR A 1 30.38 14.64 -3.96
C THR A 1 29.14 13.85 -3.54
N LEU A 2 28.35 14.39 -2.59
CA LEU A 2 27.23 13.68 -1.97
C LEU A 2 25.89 13.94 -2.69
N SER A 3 25.29 12.86 -3.20
CA SER A 3 23.89 12.49 -2.94
C SER A 3 22.73 13.39 -3.42
N ALA A 4 22.86 14.21 -4.46
CA ALA A 4 21.68 14.91 -5.02
C ALA A 4 20.86 14.05 -6.00
N SER A 5 21.48 13.09 -6.72
CA SER A 5 20.81 12.27 -7.74
C SER A 5 20.13 11.00 -7.23
N SER A 6 20.45 10.53 -6.01
CA SER A 6 19.94 9.27 -5.45
C SER A 6 18.59 9.39 -4.76
N TYR A 7 18.27 10.56 -4.19
CA TYR A 7 17.03 10.74 -3.42
C TYR A 7 15.76 10.57 -4.26
N PRO A 8 15.65 11.15 -5.48
CA PRO A 8 14.47 10.98 -6.33
C PRO A 8 14.21 9.52 -6.75
N SER A 9 15.27 8.79 -7.08
CA SER A 9 15.17 7.39 -7.53
C SER A 9 14.86 6.45 -6.37
N GLN A 10 15.45 6.70 -5.20
CA GLN A 10 15.18 5.93 -3.99
C GLN A 10 13.73 6.10 -3.53
N LEU A 11 13.18 7.33 -3.53
CA LEU A 11 11.79 7.56 -3.14
C LEU A 11 10.80 6.86 -4.09
N LYS A 12 11.05 6.90 -5.41
CA LYS A 12 10.27 6.15 -6.41
C LYS A 12 10.29 4.65 -6.13
N ARG A 13 11.48 4.10 -5.85
CA ARG A 13 11.66 2.68 -5.53
C ARG A 13 10.95 2.30 -4.23
N SER A 14 11.09 3.10 -3.19
CA SER A 14 10.41 2.88 -1.90
C SER A 14 8.89 2.93 -2.05
N HIS A 15 8.33 3.90 -2.79
CA HIS A 15 6.90 3.94 -3.10
C HIS A 15 6.43 2.63 -3.76
N GLY A 16 7.14 2.15 -4.78
CA GLY A 16 6.80 0.90 -5.46
C GLY A 16 6.89 -0.33 -4.54
N ILE A 17 7.94 -0.44 -3.72
CA ILE A 17 8.12 -1.55 -2.78
C ILE A 17 6.99 -1.54 -1.73
N LEU A 18 6.69 -0.38 -1.14
CA LEU A 18 5.62 -0.25 -0.16
C LEU A 18 4.26 -0.60 -0.78
N ALA A 19 4.00 -0.17 -2.03
CA ALA A 19 2.76 -0.49 -2.75
C ALA A 19 2.58 -2.01 -2.92
N ILE A 20 3.64 -2.70 -3.33
CA ILE A 20 3.63 -4.16 -3.54
C ILE A 20 3.42 -4.87 -2.20
N LEU A 21 4.16 -4.49 -1.15
CA LEU A 21 4.05 -5.15 0.16
C LEU A 21 2.68 -4.92 0.80
N GLY A 22 2.20 -3.68 0.82
CA GLY A 22 0.90 -3.32 1.42
C GLY A 22 -0.27 -3.86 0.62
N TRP A 23 -0.47 -3.33 -0.59
CA TRP A 23 -1.64 -3.64 -1.43
C TRP A 23 -1.49 -4.90 -2.27
N GLY A 24 -0.28 -5.22 -2.72
CA GLY A 24 -0.04 -6.38 -3.59
C GLY A 24 0.09 -7.72 -2.85
N VAL A 25 0.43 -7.69 -1.56
CA VAL A 25 0.73 -8.91 -0.78
C VAL A 25 -0.09 -8.99 0.50
N LEU A 26 0.05 -8.03 1.43
CA LEU A 26 -0.60 -8.13 2.73
C LEU A 26 -2.12 -8.09 2.65
N LEU A 27 -2.71 -7.13 1.94
CA LEU A 27 -4.18 -7.08 1.81
C LEU A 27 -4.75 -8.35 1.16
N PRO A 28 -4.18 -8.89 0.05
CA PRO A 28 -4.60 -10.19 -0.49
C PRO A 28 -4.48 -11.35 0.50
N ILE A 29 -3.44 -11.41 1.33
CA ILE A 29 -3.32 -12.42 2.38
C ILE A 29 -4.49 -12.30 3.36
N GLY A 30 -4.83 -11.08 3.79
CA GLY A 30 -6.00 -10.82 4.63
C GLY A 30 -7.30 -11.36 4.01
N VAL A 31 -7.50 -11.15 2.70
CA VAL A 31 -8.65 -11.68 1.95
C VAL A 31 -8.64 -13.21 1.91
N ILE A 32 -7.49 -13.85 1.65
CA ILE A 32 -7.36 -15.31 1.62
C ILE A 32 -7.72 -15.91 2.99
N ILE A 33 -7.26 -15.32 4.09
CA ILE A 33 -7.62 -15.76 5.45
C ILE A 33 -9.14 -15.65 5.66
N ALA A 34 -9.75 -14.51 5.33
CA ALA A 34 -11.20 -14.34 5.46
C ALA A 34 -12.01 -15.28 4.56
N ARG A 35 -11.44 -15.72 3.43
CA ARG A 35 -12.09 -16.63 2.49
C ARG A 35 -12.01 -18.09 2.92
N TYR A 36 -10.85 -18.55 3.40
CA TYR A 36 -10.57 -19.97 3.58
C TYR A 36 -10.45 -20.41 5.05
N CYS A 37 -10.12 -19.50 5.97
CA CYS A 37 -9.87 -19.83 7.37
C CYS A 37 -11.10 -19.67 8.27
N LYS A 38 -12.31 -19.40 7.74
CA LYS A 38 -13.53 -19.17 8.55
C LYS A 38 -13.85 -20.26 9.58
N LYS A 39 -13.37 -21.49 9.37
CA LYS A 39 -13.54 -22.60 10.32
C LYS A 39 -12.81 -22.37 11.65
N TRP A 40 -11.80 -21.51 11.68
CA TRP A 40 -11.03 -21.15 12.87
C TRP A 40 -11.68 -19.97 13.62
N ASP A 41 -12.98 -20.02 13.86
CA ASP A 41 -13.67 -18.95 14.58
C ASP A 41 -13.26 -18.94 16.07
N PRO A 42 -12.95 -17.78 16.68
CA PRO A 42 -12.92 -16.42 16.12
C PRO A 42 -11.55 -15.97 15.58
N LEU A 43 -10.53 -16.85 15.61
CA LEU A 43 -9.14 -16.56 15.22
C LEU A 43 -9.02 -16.00 13.79
N TRP A 44 -9.79 -16.52 12.83
CA TRP A 44 -9.74 -16.03 11.44
C TRP A 44 -10.02 -14.54 11.33
N TYR A 45 -10.95 -14.03 12.15
CA TYR A 45 -11.34 -12.63 12.15
C TYR A 45 -10.22 -11.75 12.68
N TYR A 46 -9.59 -12.16 13.79
CA TYR A 46 -8.44 -11.43 14.34
C TYR A 46 -7.24 -11.44 13.39
N LEU A 47 -6.94 -12.56 12.75
CA LEU A 47 -5.87 -12.65 11.75
C LEU A 47 -6.17 -11.77 10.53
N HIS A 48 -7.40 -11.81 10.02
CA HIS A 48 -7.84 -10.94 8.93
C HIS A 48 -7.68 -9.47 9.32
N ALA A 49 -8.27 -9.05 10.43
CA ALA A 49 -8.22 -7.67 10.89
C ALA A 49 -6.79 -7.18 11.12
N ALA A 50 -5.93 -7.98 11.77
CA ALA A 50 -4.54 -7.60 12.02
C ALA A 50 -3.75 -7.41 10.72
N ILE A 51 -3.89 -8.33 9.76
CA ILE A 51 -3.19 -8.25 8.47
C ILE A 51 -3.73 -7.09 7.63
N GLN A 52 -5.04 -6.87 7.61
CA GLN A 52 -5.65 -5.72 6.90
C GLN A 52 -5.17 -4.39 7.50
N CYS A 53 -5.15 -4.24 8.82
CA CYS A 53 -4.64 -3.04 9.48
C CYS A 53 -3.16 -2.79 9.16
N LEU A 54 -2.33 -3.84 9.14
CA LEU A 54 -0.91 -3.73 8.79
C LEU A 54 -0.74 -3.34 7.31
N GLY A 55 -1.44 -4.03 6.40
CA GLY A 55 -1.42 -3.74 4.97
C GLY A 55 -1.92 -2.33 4.67
N PHE A 56 -2.98 -1.87 5.35
CA PHE A 56 -3.51 -0.52 5.23
C PHE A 56 -2.51 0.54 5.67
N THR A 57 -1.83 0.33 6.81
CA THR A 57 -0.81 1.27 7.31
C THR A 57 0.34 1.44 6.31
N ILE A 58 0.80 0.33 5.70
CA ILE A 58 1.82 0.37 4.65
C ILE A 58 1.26 1.02 3.36
N GLY A 59 0.00 0.75 3.01
CA GLY A 59 -0.71 1.39 1.90
C GLY A 59 -0.83 2.90 2.08
N LEU A 60 -1.13 3.39 3.29
CA LEU A 60 -1.16 4.81 3.61
C LEU A 60 0.21 5.47 3.41
N ALA A 61 1.28 4.82 3.91
CA ALA A 61 2.66 5.28 3.67
C ALA A 61 3.00 5.34 2.17
N THR A 62 2.50 4.39 1.38
CA THR A 62 2.63 4.39 -0.09
C THR A 62 1.98 5.62 -0.71
N VAL A 63 0.75 5.95 -0.32
CA VAL A 63 0.02 7.13 -0.84
C VAL A 63 0.73 8.42 -0.47
N ILE A 64 1.22 8.55 0.77
CA ILE A 64 2.02 9.70 1.22
C ILE A 64 3.28 9.84 0.37
N ALA A 65 4.05 8.75 0.18
CA ALA A 65 5.23 8.75 -0.67
C ALA A 65 4.92 9.14 -2.12
N GLY A 66 3.78 8.69 -2.67
CA GLY A 66 3.28 9.07 -3.99
C GLY A 66 2.94 10.56 -4.10
N GLY A 67 2.34 11.13 -3.06
CA GLY A 67 2.08 12.57 -2.94
C GLY A 67 3.37 13.40 -2.93
N VAL A 68 4.37 12.96 -2.17
CA VAL A 68 5.70 13.60 -2.15
C VAL A 68 6.36 13.51 -3.54
N LEU A 69 6.26 12.36 -4.21
CA LEU A 69 6.73 12.17 -5.59
C LEU A 69 6.12 13.18 -6.56
N TYR A 70 4.81 13.41 -6.44
CA TYR A 70 4.11 14.36 -7.28
C TYR A 70 4.57 15.80 -7.01
N GLN A 71 4.61 16.22 -5.74
CA GLN A 71 4.93 17.59 -5.35
C GLN A 71 6.40 17.94 -5.60
N LYS A 72 7.34 17.06 -5.20
CA LYS A 72 8.78 17.35 -5.21
C LYS A 72 9.45 17.03 -6.55
N LEU A 73 9.02 15.96 -7.21
CA LEU A 73 9.68 15.44 -8.42
C LEU A 73 8.87 15.70 -9.70
N LYS A 74 7.70 16.35 -9.58
CA LYS A 74 6.76 16.62 -10.68
C LYS A 74 6.41 15.37 -11.50
N VAL A 75 6.47 14.19 -10.88
CA VAL A 75 6.13 12.92 -11.52
C VAL A 75 4.62 12.87 -11.69
N ASN A 76 4.15 13.07 -12.92
CA ASN A 76 2.73 13.17 -13.21
C ASN A 76 2.28 12.07 -14.16
N ILE A 77 1.78 10.96 -13.58
CA ILE A 77 1.15 9.86 -14.31
C ILE A 77 -0.31 9.79 -13.86
N PRO A 78 -1.24 10.49 -14.55
CA PRO A 78 -2.61 10.70 -14.07
C PRO A 78 -3.38 9.38 -13.91
N THR A 79 -3.24 8.44 -14.84
CA THR A 79 -3.90 7.12 -14.77
C THR A 79 -3.49 6.35 -13.52
N HIS A 80 -2.19 6.26 -13.25
CA HIS A 80 -1.67 5.57 -12.06
C HIS A 80 -2.17 6.23 -10.77
N ARG A 81 -2.20 7.56 -10.71
CA ARG A 81 -2.74 8.29 -9.56
C ARG A 81 -4.22 8.02 -9.36
N GLY A 82 -5.01 8.05 -10.43
CA GLY A 82 -6.45 7.76 -10.38
C GLY A 82 -6.73 6.36 -9.81
N ILE A 83 -6.03 5.34 -10.33
CA ILE A 83 -6.11 3.97 -9.82
C ILE A 83 -5.66 3.90 -8.35
N GLY A 84 -4.54 4.55 -7.99
CA GLY A 84 -4.02 4.56 -6.63
C GLY A 84 -5.01 5.19 -5.63
N ILE A 85 -5.66 6.30 -5.98
CA ILE A 85 -6.71 6.92 -5.15
C ILE A 85 -7.91 5.99 -5.04
N PHE A 86 -8.35 5.38 -6.14
CA PHE A 86 -9.47 4.45 -6.14
C PHE A 86 -9.21 3.25 -5.21
N VAL A 87 -8.04 2.60 -5.32
CA VAL A 87 -7.64 1.49 -4.43
C VAL A 87 -7.52 1.93 -2.98
N PHE A 88 -7.01 3.15 -2.72
CA PHE A 88 -6.93 3.69 -1.37
C PHE A 88 -8.32 3.87 -0.74
N VAL A 89 -9.27 4.43 -1.48
CA VAL A 89 -10.67 4.56 -1.01
C VAL A 89 -11.27 3.19 -0.72
N LEU A 90 -11.09 2.20 -1.60
CA LEU A 90 -11.55 0.83 -1.34
C LEU A 90 -10.90 0.23 -0.09
N SER A 91 -9.62 0.52 0.15
CA SER A 91 -8.88 0.03 1.32
C SER A 91 -9.36 0.68 2.64
N VAL A 92 -9.90 1.90 2.59
CA VAL A 92 -10.55 2.56 3.76
C VAL A 92 -11.90 1.92 4.07
N LEU A 93 -12.61 1.44 3.05
CA LEU A 93 -13.94 0.82 3.20
C LEU A 93 -13.89 -0.67 3.60
N GLN A 94 -12.71 -1.29 3.52
CA GLN A 94 -12.45 -2.72 3.69
C GLN A 94 -12.19 -3.09 5.16
#